data_AF-A0A535BCP6-F1
#
_entry.id   AF-A0A535BCP6-F1
#
_cell.length_a   1.000
_cell.length_b   1.000
_cell.length_c   1.000
_cell.angle_alpha   90.00
_cell.angle_beta   90.00
_cell.angle_gamma   90.00
#
_symmetry.space_group_name_H-M   'P 1'
#
loop_
_entity.id
_entity.type
_entity.pdbx_description
1 polymer ?
#
loop_
_entity_poly.entity_id
_entity_poly.type
_entity_poly.pdbx_seq_one_letter_code
_entity_poly.pdbx_strand_id
1 'polypeptide(L)'
;MLRLLLFLSVTLLAAVTVACGGDNGRPKAEVKTALSGYFEQYLKIHEDVNRRIVGLKAEYPKGYLDLTDKSAADLQQTKDSYREYSALFDEFDSRVRALDPPAEISDLAQQVLDADQAISAINHDRLAKVEAASSTAELDTIFAENPSFTAAVEHTVKVCTSMIERAKQYDYELDLPCRG
;
A
#
# COMPACT_ATOMS: atom_id res chain seq x y z
N MET A 1 -7.28 29.56 70.36
CA MET A 1 -6.78 29.14 69.03
C MET A 1 -8.00 28.80 68.17
N LEU A 2 -8.51 29.76 67.40
CA LEU A 2 -8.12 30.12 66.04
C LEU A 2 -8.99 29.39 64.98
N ARG A 3 -10.02 30.13 64.52
CA ARG A 3 -10.70 30.16 63.20
C ARG A 3 -11.58 28.95 62.80
N LEU A 4 -12.90 29.13 62.62
CA LEU A 4 -13.61 29.69 61.43
C LEU A 4 -13.19 28.95 60.13
N LEU A 5 -14.04 28.31 59.33
CA LEU A 5 -15.37 28.69 58.84
C LEU A 5 -16.17 27.49 58.28
N LEU A 6 -17.50 27.62 58.39
CA LEU A 6 -18.53 27.03 57.51
C LEU A 6 -18.23 27.28 56.03
N PHE A 7 -18.58 26.35 55.13
CA PHE A 7 -19.42 26.64 53.95
C PHE A 7 -19.96 25.36 53.31
N LEU A 8 -21.28 25.34 53.08
CA LEU A 8 -21.99 24.45 52.19
C LEU A 8 -21.44 24.55 50.76
N SER A 9 -21.39 23.43 50.03
CA SER A 9 -21.86 23.40 48.65
C SER A 9 -22.08 21.97 48.15
N VAL A 10 -23.28 21.79 47.61
CA VAL A 10 -23.82 20.66 46.89
C VAL A 10 -23.06 20.44 45.57
N THR A 11 -23.13 19.20 45.07
CA THR A 11 -22.83 18.71 43.70
C THR A 11 -21.40 18.80 43.18
N LEU A 12 -20.83 17.66 42.79
CA LEU A 12 -20.96 17.13 41.43
C LEU A 12 -20.42 15.69 41.37
N LEU A 13 -21.21 14.77 40.80
CA LEU A 13 -20.69 13.57 40.16
C LEU A 13 -19.72 14.04 39.07
N ALA A 14 -18.42 13.91 39.30
CA ALA A 14 -17.47 13.87 38.20
C ALA A 14 -17.42 12.41 37.76
N ALA A 15 -18.20 12.11 36.71
CA ALA A 15 -17.99 10.94 35.89
C ALA A 15 -16.50 10.89 35.54
N VAL A 16 -15.85 9.77 35.86
CA VAL A 16 -14.56 9.43 35.29
C VAL A 16 -14.84 9.20 33.81
N THR A 17 -14.73 10.26 33.00
CA THR A 17 -14.63 10.13 31.56
C THR A 17 -13.29 9.49 31.31
N VAL A 18 -13.30 8.16 31.15
CA VAL A 18 -12.22 7.43 30.51
C VAL A 18 -11.98 8.16 29.19
N ALA A 19 -10.78 8.73 29.03
CA ALA A 19 -10.33 9.25 27.75
C ALA A 19 -10.10 8.05 26.81
N CYS A 20 -11.19 7.46 26.33
CA CYS A 20 -11.19 6.51 25.22
C CYS A 20 -10.97 7.31 23.94
N GLY A 21 -9.72 7.70 23.70
CA GLY A 21 -9.29 8.25 22.43
C GLY A 21 -9.10 7.13 21.42
N GLY A 22 -10.17 6.71 20.78
CA GLY A 22 -10.15 6.07 19.46
C GLY A 22 -11.06 6.87 18.54
N ASP A 23 -10.66 7.04 17.27
CA ASP A 23 -11.55 7.64 16.27
C ASP A 23 -12.92 6.95 16.37
N ASN A 24 -13.99 7.75 16.39
CA ASN A 24 -15.38 7.28 16.45
C ASN A 24 -15.81 6.58 17.77
N GLY A 25 -15.05 6.72 18.86
CA GLY A 25 -15.46 6.25 20.19
C GLY A 25 -15.25 4.76 20.46
N ARG A 26 -14.59 4.05 19.54
CA ARG A 26 -14.17 2.64 19.76
C ARG A 26 -12.97 2.57 20.70
N PRO A 27 -12.88 1.57 21.60
CA PRO A 27 -11.69 1.36 22.41
C PRO A 27 -10.45 1.08 21.52
N LYS A 28 -9.29 1.64 21.88
CA LYS A 28 -8.04 1.43 21.13
C LYS A 28 -7.72 -0.05 20.84
N ALA A 29 -7.97 -0.93 21.82
CA ALA A 29 -7.74 -2.36 21.67
C ALA A 29 -8.63 -2.99 20.57
N GLU A 30 -9.87 -2.53 20.43
CA GLU A 30 -10.79 -3.00 19.40
C GLU A 30 -10.34 -2.54 18.01
N VAL A 31 -9.92 -1.27 17.90
CA VAL A 31 -9.34 -0.73 16.66
C VAL A 31 -8.08 -1.49 16.28
N LYS A 32 -7.18 -1.74 17.24
CA LYS A 32 -5.96 -2.53 17.02
C LYS A 32 -6.27 -3.93 16.48
N THR A 33 -7.27 -4.63 17.03
CA THR A 33 -7.69 -5.93 16.52
C THR A 33 -8.20 -5.84 15.09
N ALA A 34 -9.00 -4.82 14.76
CA ALA A 34 -9.51 -4.61 13.40
C ALA A 34 -8.37 -4.29 12.41
N LEU A 35 -7.44 -3.41 12.80
CA LEU A 35 -6.26 -3.09 11.99
C LEU A 35 -5.39 -4.33 11.76
N SER A 36 -5.11 -5.13 12.80
CA SER A 36 -4.33 -6.37 12.67
C SER A 36 -4.98 -7.32 11.66
N GLY A 37 -6.29 -7.57 11.78
CA GLY A 37 -7.00 -8.48 10.88
C GLY A 37 -7.03 -8.00 9.42
N TYR A 38 -7.08 -6.69 9.19
CA TYR A 38 -6.96 -6.10 7.85
C TYR A 38 -5.55 -6.26 7.29
N PHE A 39 -4.53 -5.84 8.04
CA PHE A 39 -3.15 -5.85 7.56
C PHE A 39 -2.55 -7.26 7.45
N GLU A 40 -3.00 -8.24 8.25
CA GLU A 40 -2.66 -9.65 8.05
C GLU A 40 -3.12 -10.16 6.67
N GLN A 41 -4.33 -9.78 6.24
CA GLN A 41 -4.84 -10.15 4.92
C GLN A 41 -4.11 -9.42 3.79
N TYR A 42 -3.88 -8.11 3.97
CA TYR A 42 -3.11 -7.30 3.03
C TYR A 42 -1.70 -7.88 2.82
N LEU A 43 -0.98 -8.16 3.91
CA LEU A 43 0.38 -8.71 3.86
C LEU A 43 0.41 -10.09 3.21
N LYS A 44 -0.58 -10.94 3.49
CA LYS A 44 -0.71 -12.23 2.81
C LYS A 44 -0.88 -12.09 1.29
N ILE A 45 -1.66 -11.11 0.83
CA ILE A 45 -1.81 -10.82 -0.60
C ILE A 45 -0.47 -10.33 -1.17
N HIS A 46 0.16 -9.37 -0.51
CA HIS A 46 1.45 -8.83 -0.92
C HIS A 46 2.53 -9.91 -1.02
N GLU A 47 2.70 -10.75 0.00
CA GLU A 47 3.69 -11.84 0.02
C GLU A 47 3.46 -12.87 -1.08
N ASP A 48 2.20 -13.24 -1.33
CA ASP A 48 1.83 -14.20 -2.37
C ASP A 48 2.13 -13.67 -3.77
N VAL A 49 1.67 -12.45 -4.08
CA VAL A 49 1.92 -11.83 -5.39
C VAL A 49 3.41 -11.53 -5.58
N ASN A 50 4.08 -10.95 -4.57
CA ASN A 50 5.50 -10.65 -4.65
C ASN A 50 6.36 -11.91 -4.86
N ARG A 51 6.01 -13.03 -4.21
CA ARG A 51 6.69 -14.31 -4.46
C ARG A 51 6.57 -14.75 -5.92
N ARG A 52 5.40 -14.56 -6.54
CA ARG A 52 5.17 -14.87 -7.95
C ARG A 52 5.93 -13.91 -8.87
N ILE A 53 5.94 -12.61 -8.56
CA ILE A 53 6.76 -11.61 -9.27
C ILE A 53 8.25 -11.96 -9.20
N VAL A 54 8.77 -12.34 -8.03
CA VAL A 54 10.14 -12.82 -7.87
C VAL A 54 10.37 -14.11 -8.69
N GLY A 55 9.39 -15.00 -8.71
CA GLY A 55 9.40 -16.22 -9.54
C GLY A 55 9.55 -15.94 -11.04
N LEU A 56 8.99 -14.84 -11.55
CA LEU A 56 9.15 -14.44 -12.95
C LEU A 56 10.61 -14.25 -13.35
N LYS A 57 11.52 -13.89 -12.43
CA LYS A 57 12.96 -13.78 -12.74
C LYS A 57 13.59 -15.13 -13.08
N ALA A 58 13.10 -16.22 -12.47
CA ALA A 58 13.59 -17.56 -12.75
C ALA A 58 13.01 -18.10 -14.07
N GLU A 59 11.75 -17.77 -14.36
CA GLU A 59 11.05 -18.17 -15.59
C GLU A 59 11.54 -17.38 -16.81
N TYR A 60 11.78 -16.08 -16.62
CA TYR A 60 12.24 -15.15 -17.64
C TYR A 60 13.59 -14.53 -17.23
N PRO A 61 14.70 -15.29 -17.30
CA PRO A 61 16.03 -14.82 -16.90
C PRO A 61 16.56 -13.67 -17.77
N LYS A 62 15.91 -13.40 -18.91
CA LYS A 62 16.15 -12.25 -19.80
C LYS A 62 14.92 -11.36 -19.96
N GLY A 63 13.97 -11.45 -19.03
CA GLY A 63 12.74 -10.67 -19.02
C GLY A 63 12.90 -9.25 -18.46
N TYR A 64 11.79 -8.53 -18.37
CA TYR A 64 11.72 -7.13 -17.90
C TYR A 64 12.37 -6.89 -16.52
N LEU A 65 12.40 -7.90 -15.66
CA LEU A 65 12.85 -7.75 -14.27
C LEU A 65 14.38 -7.75 -14.10
N ASP A 66 15.15 -7.91 -15.19
CA ASP A 66 16.60 -7.76 -15.21
C ASP A 66 17.09 -7.11 -16.53
N LEU A 67 16.99 -5.78 -16.61
CA LEU A 67 17.46 -4.98 -17.75
C LEU A 67 18.99 -4.76 -17.77
N THR A 68 19.75 -5.37 -16.85
CA THR A 68 21.19 -5.12 -16.73
C THR A 68 22.01 -5.77 -17.84
N ASP A 69 21.45 -6.76 -18.51
CA ASP A 69 22.03 -7.42 -19.68
C ASP A 69 21.22 -7.01 -20.92
N LYS A 70 21.56 -5.86 -21.50
CA LYS A 70 20.96 -5.31 -22.75
C LYS A 70 21.24 -6.17 -24.00
N SER A 71 21.62 -7.43 -23.83
CA SER A 71 21.83 -8.35 -24.93
C SER A 71 20.48 -8.77 -25.53
N ALA A 72 20.42 -8.71 -26.85
CA ALA A 72 19.23 -8.71 -27.68
C ALA A 72 18.48 -10.07 -27.77
N ALA A 73 18.46 -10.85 -26.70
CA ALA A 73 17.70 -12.10 -26.59
C ALA A 73 16.86 -12.01 -25.31
N ASP A 74 15.53 -11.86 -25.32
CA ASP A 74 14.56 -11.97 -26.40
C ASP A 74 13.49 -10.90 -26.17
N LEU A 75 13.24 -10.04 -27.17
CA LEU A 75 12.09 -9.14 -27.16
C LEU A 75 10.79 -9.90 -26.79
N GLN A 76 10.67 -11.17 -27.22
CA GLN A 76 9.57 -12.05 -26.85
C GLN A 76 9.54 -12.38 -25.34
N GLN A 77 10.67 -12.73 -24.72
CA GLN A 77 10.71 -12.94 -23.26
C GLN A 77 10.41 -11.66 -22.48
N THR A 78 10.81 -10.49 -22.97
CA THR A 78 10.40 -9.21 -22.37
C THR A 78 8.89 -9.02 -22.47
N LYS A 79 8.28 -9.29 -23.63
CA LYS A 79 6.82 -9.22 -23.80
C LYS A 79 6.10 -10.18 -22.86
N ASP A 80 6.53 -11.43 -22.82
CA ASP A 80 5.90 -12.48 -22.01
C ASP A 80 6.04 -12.18 -20.52
N SER A 81 7.25 -11.84 -20.05
CA SER A 81 7.47 -11.44 -18.65
C SER A 81 6.71 -10.18 -18.25
N TYR A 82 6.60 -9.18 -19.13
CA TYR A 82 5.87 -7.94 -18.83
C TYR A 82 4.35 -8.19 -18.80
N ARG A 83 3.83 -9.05 -19.68
CA ARG A 83 2.43 -9.47 -19.67
C ARG A 83 2.06 -10.17 -18.38
N GLU A 84 2.89 -11.11 -17.92
CA GLU A 84 2.66 -11.80 -16.65
C GLU A 84 2.82 -10.89 -15.45
N TYR A 85 3.85 -10.03 -15.44
CA TYR A 85 4.00 -9.00 -14.41
C TYR A 85 2.77 -8.10 -14.33
N SER A 86 2.25 -7.63 -15.48
CA SER A 86 1.07 -6.78 -15.52
C SER A 86 -0.17 -7.50 -14.97
N ALA A 87 -0.35 -8.78 -15.31
CA ALA A 87 -1.46 -9.57 -14.79
C ALA A 87 -1.36 -9.77 -13.27
N LEU A 88 -0.15 -9.99 -12.74
CA LEU A 88 0.09 -10.09 -11.30
C LEU A 88 -0.19 -8.77 -10.57
N PHE A 89 0.18 -7.64 -11.18
CA PHE A 89 -0.11 -6.32 -10.63
C PHE A 89 -1.62 -6.04 -10.57
N ASP A 90 -2.35 -6.37 -11.63
CA ASP A 90 -3.82 -6.25 -11.66
C ASP A 90 -4.49 -7.20 -10.65
N GLU A 91 -3.96 -8.41 -10.47
CA GLU A 91 -4.43 -9.35 -9.45
C GLU A 91 -4.22 -8.79 -8.04
N PHE A 92 -3.06 -8.18 -7.76
CA PHE A 92 -2.78 -7.52 -6.49
C PHE A 92 -3.80 -6.41 -6.21
N ASP A 93 -3.97 -5.47 -7.15
CA ASP A 93 -4.93 -4.36 -7.02
C ASP A 93 -6.35 -4.89 -6.78
N SER A 94 -6.80 -5.87 -7.58
CA SER A 94 -8.13 -6.46 -7.42
C SER A 94 -8.31 -7.13 -6.04
N ARG A 95 -7.30 -7.83 -5.53
CA ARG A 95 -7.39 -8.52 -4.23
C ARG A 95 -7.36 -7.55 -3.06
N VAL A 96 -6.55 -6.48 -3.16
CA VAL A 96 -6.50 -5.43 -2.13
C VAL A 96 -7.80 -4.63 -2.10
N ARG A 97 -8.39 -4.29 -3.26
CA ARG A 97 -9.70 -3.61 -3.34
C ARG A 97 -10.86 -4.43 -2.76
N ALA A 98 -10.72 -5.76 -2.73
CA ALA A 98 -11.72 -6.65 -2.14
C ALA A 98 -11.63 -6.72 -0.61
N LEU A 99 -10.57 -6.16 0.00
CA LEU A 99 -10.50 -6.02 1.45
C LEU A 99 -11.41 -4.90 1.93
N ASP A 100 -11.95 -5.05 3.14
CA ASP A 100 -12.75 -4.02 3.81
C ASP A 100 -11.89 -3.32 4.88
N PRO A 101 -11.33 -2.13 4.60
CA PRO A 101 -10.49 -1.44 5.55
C PRO A 101 -11.34 -0.90 6.73
N PRO A 102 -10.87 -1.02 7.98
CA PRO A 102 -11.55 -0.43 9.10
C PRO A 102 -11.60 1.10 8.96
N ALA A 103 -12.67 1.71 9.47
CA ALA A 103 -12.99 3.13 9.26
C ALA A 103 -11.81 4.06 9.57
N GLU A 104 -10.99 3.72 10.56
CA GLU A 104 -9.85 4.51 11.03
C GLU A 104 -8.71 4.66 10.01
N ILE A 105 -8.67 3.80 8.99
CA ILE A 105 -7.71 3.88 7.86
C ILE A 105 -8.40 3.88 6.49
N SER A 106 -9.72 3.79 6.41
CA SER A 106 -10.46 3.66 5.14
C SER A 106 -10.10 4.74 4.11
N ASP A 107 -10.04 6.01 4.52
CA ASP A 107 -9.63 7.12 3.65
C ASP A 107 -8.17 7.01 3.16
N LEU A 108 -7.27 6.47 3.99
CA LEU A 108 -5.86 6.26 3.63
C LEU A 108 -5.73 5.06 2.70
N ALA A 109 -6.46 3.98 2.97
CA ALA A 109 -6.51 2.81 2.09
C ALA A 109 -7.05 3.20 0.71
N GLN A 110 -8.10 4.02 0.65
CA GLN A 110 -8.61 4.55 -0.63
C GLN A 110 -7.58 5.41 -1.36
N GLN A 111 -6.85 6.29 -0.65
CA GLN A 111 -5.78 7.07 -1.27
C GLN A 111 -4.64 6.20 -1.83
N VAL A 112 -4.30 5.08 -1.17
CA VAL A 112 -3.34 4.12 -1.75
C VAL A 112 -3.91 3.50 -3.02
N LEU A 113 -5.16 3.05 -2.99
CA LEU A 113 -5.82 2.43 -4.15
C LEU A 113 -5.93 3.41 -5.33
N ASP A 114 -6.14 4.70 -5.07
CA ASP A 114 -6.18 5.73 -6.11
C ASP A 114 -4.78 6.00 -6.69
N ALA A 115 -3.75 6.01 -5.84
CA ALA A 115 -2.35 6.13 -6.27
C ALA A 115 -1.90 4.91 -7.10
N ASP A 116 -2.25 3.70 -6.66
CA ASP A 116 -1.95 2.45 -7.34
C ASP A 116 -2.70 2.34 -8.68
N GLN A 117 -3.89 2.95 -8.79
CA GLN A 117 -4.60 3.05 -10.06
C GLN A 117 -3.83 3.91 -11.09
N ALA A 118 -3.17 4.99 -10.65
CA ALA A 118 -2.31 5.78 -11.54
C ALA A 118 -1.10 4.97 -12.03
N ILE A 119 -0.52 4.14 -11.16
CA ILE A 119 0.55 3.20 -11.50
C ILE A 119 0.04 2.14 -12.49
N SER A 120 -1.13 1.56 -12.25
CA SER A 120 -1.79 0.58 -13.14
C SER A 120 -2.01 1.14 -14.54
N ALA A 121 -2.53 2.38 -14.65
CA ALA A 121 -2.74 3.02 -15.95
C ALA A 121 -1.44 3.18 -16.75
N ILE A 122 -0.34 3.57 -16.09
CA ILE A 122 0.99 3.66 -16.72
C ILE A 122 1.50 2.26 -17.10
N ASN A 123 1.25 1.26 -16.26
CA ASN A 123 1.64 -0.11 -16.51
C ASN A 123 0.93 -0.70 -17.74
N HIS A 124 -0.37 -0.44 -17.90
CA HIS A 124 -1.14 -0.86 -19.09
C HIS A 124 -0.71 -0.13 -20.37
N ASP A 125 -0.44 1.18 -20.29
CA ASP A 125 0.12 1.93 -21.42
C ASP A 125 1.48 1.36 -21.86
N ARG A 126 2.35 1.04 -20.89
CA ARG A 126 3.62 0.36 -21.16
C ARG A 126 3.40 -1.02 -21.77
N LEU A 127 2.47 -1.82 -21.26
CA LEU A 127 2.17 -3.16 -21.81
C LEU A 127 1.77 -3.06 -23.28
N ALA A 128 0.87 -2.13 -23.62
CA ALA A 128 0.45 -1.91 -25.01
C ALA A 128 1.64 -1.57 -25.92
N LYS A 129 2.56 -0.72 -25.44
CA LYS A 129 3.78 -0.37 -26.18
C LYS A 129 4.76 -1.54 -26.29
N VAL A 130 4.93 -2.32 -25.22
CA VAL A 130 5.77 -3.53 -25.20
C VAL A 130 5.24 -4.55 -26.21
N GLU A 131 3.93 -4.80 -26.25
CA GLU A 131 3.31 -5.71 -27.21
C GLU A 131 3.52 -5.24 -28.66
N ALA A 132 3.43 -3.93 -28.90
CA ALA A 132 3.67 -3.32 -30.21
C ALA A 132 5.14 -3.26 -30.60
N ALA A 133 6.08 -3.39 -29.64
CA ALA A 133 7.49 -3.20 -29.91
C ALA A 133 8.01 -4.20 -30.94
N SER A 134 8.74 -3.71 -31.94
CA SER A 134 9.30 -4.53 -33.03
C SER A 134 10.79 -4.84 -32.84
N SER A 135 11.45 -4.13 -31.92
CA SER A 135 12.87 -4.26 -31.64
C SER A 135 13.17 -3.99 -30.16
N THR A 136 14.31 -4.47 -29.69
CA THR A 136 14.77 -4.19 -28.32
C THR A 136 15.15 -2.72 -28.11
N ALA A 137 15.48 -1.98 -29.18
CA ALA A 137 15.76 -0.55 -29.11
C ALA A 137 14.53 0.28 -28.70
N GLU A 138 13.32 -0.19 -29.02
CA GLU A 138 12.08 0.47 -28.61
C GLU A 138 11.83 0.34 -27.10
N LEU A 139 12.32 -0.75 -26.47
CA LEU A 139 12.15 -0.99 -25.03
C LEU A 139 12.83 0.09 -24.18
N ASP A 140 14.01 0.58 -24.58
CA ASP A 140 14.71 1.68 -23.89
C ASP A 140 13.83 2.95 -23.82
N THR A 141 13.03 3.21 -24.86
CA THR A 141 12.11 4.37 -24.88
C THR A 141 10.86 4.11 -24.04
N ILE A 142 10.33 2.89 -24.08
CA ILE A 142 9.13 2.49 -23.32
C ILE A 142 9.39 2.54 -21.81
N PHE A 143 10.58 2.12 -21.39
CA PHE A 143 11.00 2.07 -19.99
C PHE A 143 11.86 3.24 -19.54
N ALA A 144 11.99 4.27 -20.38
CA ALA A 144 12.60 5.52 -19.97
C ALA A 144 11.90 6.08 -18.72
N GLU A 145 12.66 6.88 -17.94
CA GLU A 145 12.14 7.54 -16.76
C GLU A 145 10.85 8.31 -17.10
N ASN A 146 9.79 8.01 -16.35
CA ASN A 146 8.50 8.66 -16.49
C ASN A 146 8.24 9.44 -15.20
N PRO A 147 8.32 10.78 -15.21
CA PRO A 147 8.08 11.59 -14.01
C PRO A 147 6.72 11.35 -13.36
N SER A 148 5.70 11.00 -14.15
CA SER A 148 4.37 10.68 -13.64
C SER A 148 4.37 9.34 -12.89
N PHE A 149 5.15 8.36 -13.36
CA PHE A 149 5.34 7.09 -12.66
C PHE A 149 6.07 7.31 -11.34
N THR A 150 7.17 8.08 -11.36
CA THR A 150 7.92 8.43 -10.14
C THR A 150 7.03 9.14 -9.13
N ALA A 151 6.26 10.15 -9.55
CA ALA A 151 5.35 10.87 -8.68
C ALA A 151 4.24 9.98 -8.10
N ALA A 152 3.70 9.06 -8.89
CA ALA A 152 2.68 8.10 -8.42
C ALA A 152 3.27 7.15 -7.36
N VAL A 153 4.47 6.60 -7.61
CA VAL A 153 5.18 5.75 -6.63
C VAL A 153 5.49 6.52 -5.34
N GLU A 154 6.01 7.74 -5.44
CA GLU A 154 6.26 8.60 -4.28
C GLU A 154 4.99 8.90 -3.49
N HIS A 155 3.85 9.06 -4.19
CA HIS A 155 2.56 9.25 -3.56
C HIS A 155 2.11 7.99 -2.82
N THR A 156 2.17 6.81 -3.44
CA THR A 156 1.89 5.52 -2.78
C THR A 156 2.75 5.33 -1.52
N VAL A 157 4.06 5.59 -1.60
CA VAL A 157 4.99 5.50 -0.45
C VAL A 157 4.55 6.43 0.69
N LYS A 158 4.17 7.67 0.36
CA LYS A 158 3.73 8.68 1.34
C LYS A 158 2.44 8.25 2.05
N VAL A 159 1.45 7.77 1.30
CA VAL A 159 0.17 7.33 1.88
C VAL A 159 0.36 6.05 2.69
N CYS A 160 1.17 5.10 2.20
CA CYS A 160 1.55 3.89 2.95
C CYS A 160 2.23 4.23 4.29
N THR A 161 3.17 5.17 4.28
CA THR A 161 3.80 5.67 5.53
C THR A 161 2.76 6.29 6.46
N SER A 162 1.77 7.01 5.91
CA SER A 162 0.69 7.60 6.70
C SER A 162 -0.21 6.53 7.35
N MET A 163 -0.40 5.38 6.71
CA MET A 163 -1.09 4.23 7.33
C MET A 163 -0.30 3.64 8.49
N ILE A 164 1.03 3.51 8.36
CA ILE A 164 1.91 3.09 9.47
C ILE A 164 1.79 4.06 10.65
N GLU A 165 1.89 5.36 10.39
CA GLU A 165 1.76 6.38 11.45
C GLU A 165 0.35 6.38 12.08
N ARG A 166 -0.69 6.10 11.30
CA ARG A 166 -2.06 5.96 11.83
C ARG A 166 -2.17 4.73 12.74
N ALA A 167 -1.59 3.60 12.36
CA ALA A 167 -1.59 2.38 13.18
C ALA A 167 -0.94 2.58 14.56
N LYS A 168 0.16 3.34 14.64
CA LYS A 168 0.85 3.65 15.89
C LYS A 168 -0.04 4.36 16.92
N GLN A 169 -1.03 5.14 16.49
CA GLN A 169 -1.98 5.80 17.41
C GLN A 169 -2.81 4.81 18.23
N TYR A 170 -2.92 3.57 17.75
CA TYR A 170 -3.65 2.45 18.35
C TYR A 170 -2.73 1.39 18.96
N ASP A 171 -1.47 1.76 19.29
CA ASP A 171 -0.47 0.86 19.86
C ASP A 171 -0.22 -0.38 18.98
N TYR A 172 -0.35 -0.22 17.66
CA TYR A 172 -0.10 -1.25 16.66
C TYR A 172 1.13 -0.88 15.83
N GLU A 173 2.20 -1.65 16.01
CA GLU A 173 3.41 -1.56 15.20
C GLU A 173 3.16 -2.30 13.88
N LEU A 174 2.99 -1.52 12.82
CA LEU A 174 2.73 -2.01 11.47
C LEU A 174 4.01 -1.91 10.64
N ASP A 175 4.44 -3.04 10.09
CA ASP A 175 5.54 -3.11 9.13
C ASP A 175 4.96 -3.36 7.73
N LEU A 176 4.78 -2.30 6.96
CA LEU A 176 4.37 -2.40 5.55
C LEU A 176 5.58 -2.17 4.64
N PRO A 177 5.71 -2.97 3.57
CA PRO A 177 6.68 -2.70 2.51
C PRO A 177 6.21 -1.48 1.67
N CYS A 178 6.40 -0.28 2.21
CA CYS A 178 5.99 0.97 1.55
C CYS A 178 6.89 1.37 0.37
N ARG A 179 8.02 0.67 0.18
CA ARG A 179 8.85 0.78 -1.02
C ARG A 179 8.63 -0.50 -1.83
N GLY A 180 8.11 -0.34 -3.05
CA GLY A 180 8.08 -1.42 -4.04
C GLY A 180 9.47 -1.92 -4.39
#